data_AF-A0A6A7LJB7-F1
#
_entry.id   AF-A0A6A7LJB7-F1
#
_cell.length_a   1.000
_cell.length_b   1.000
_cell.length_c   1.000
_cell.angle_alpha   90.00
_cell.angle_beta   90.00
_cell.angle_gamma   90.00
#
_symmetry.space_group_name_H-M   'P 1'
#
loop_
_entity.id
_entity.type
_entity.pdbx_description
1 polymer ?
#
loop_
_entity_poly.entity_id
_entity_poly.type
_entity_poly.pdbx_seq_one_letter_code
_entity_poly.pdbx_strand_id
1 'polypeptide(L)'
;MNKFRATAIIAVLGLLAYFYSYNLAVGQPLVNVTELDTLDRIRYTAIQMTILSLESEQPTNMSNDEIAAEIYNYQQNNETDRLTTVEIESLYRNITNGSQVEASQLEEQP
;
A
#
# COMPACT_ATOMS: atom_id res chain seq x y z
N MET A 1 -39.71 -5.84 19.54
CA MET A 1 -38.44 -6.59 19.43
C MET A 1 -37.50 -6.11 18.30
N ASN A 2 -37.97 -5.36 17.29
CA ASN A 2 -37.14 -4.99 16.13
C ASN A 2 -36.18 -3.80 16.37
N LYS A 3 -36.52 -2.87 17.27
CA LYS A 3 -35.69 -1.68 17.53
C LYS A 3 -34.34 -2.04 18.18
N PHE A 4 -34.34 -2.93 19.17
CA PHE A 4 -33.11 -3.41 19.82
C PHE A 4 -32.18 -4.16 18.86
N ARG A 5 -32.72 -4.93 17.91
CA ARG A 5 -31.92 -5.66 16.91
C ARG A 5 -31.28 -4.69 15.90
N ALA A 6 -32.02 -3.66 15.48
CA ALA A 6 -31.48 -2.63 14.60
C ALA A 6 -30.36 -1.82 15.25
N THR A 7 -30.51 -1.42 16.52
CA THR A 7 -29.46 -0.70 17.26
C THR A 7 -28.20 -1.54 17.45
N ALA A 8 -28.34 -2.84 17.70
CA ALA A 8 -27.21 -3.76 17.82
C ALA A 8 -26.45 -3.90 16.49
N ILE A 9 -27.15 -4.03 15.36
CA ILE A 9 -26.52 -4.15 14.04
C ILE A 9 -25.74 -2.87 13.69
N ILE A 10 -26.32 -1.69 13.93
CA ILE A 10 -25.65 -0.41 13.66
C ILE A 10 -24.37 -0.28 14.52
N ALA A 11 -24.42 -0.69 15.78
CA ALA A 11 -23.25 -0.66 16.65
C ALA A 11 -22.13 -1.59 16.18
N VAL A 12 -22.45 -2.80 15.70
CA VAL A 12 -21.46 -3.74 15.17
C VAL A 12 -20.84 -3.22 13.87
N LEU A 13 -21.65 -2.65 12.97
CA LEU A 13 -21.15 -2.06 11.73
C LEU A 13 -20.23 -0.85 11.99
N GLY A 14 -20.57 0.00 12.96
CA GLY A 14 -19.72 1.12 13.37
C GLY A 14 -18.39 0.67 13.96
N LEU A 15 -18.39 -0.41 14.75
CA LEU A 15 -17.17 -0.99 15.32
C LEU A 15 -16.28 -1.62 14.26
N LEU A 16 -16.86 -2.33 13.29
CA LEU A 16 -16.14 -2.89 12.15
C LEU A 16 -15.53 -1.79 11.27
N ALA A 17 -16.30 -0.74 10.95
CA ALA A 17 -15.81 0.41 10.20
C ALA A 17 -14.66 1.10 10.94
N TYR A 18 -14.80 1.33 12.25
CA TYR A 18 -13.74 1.92 13.07
C TYR A 18 -12.46 1.08 13.07
N PHE A 19 -12.56 -0.24 13.26
CA PHE A 19 -11.41 -1.15 13.19
C PHE A 19 -10.76 -1.14 11.80
N TYR A 20 -11.56 -1.11 10.73
CA TYR A 20 -11.05 -1.09 9.36
C TYR A 20 -10.30 0.22 9.07
N SER A 21 -10.89 1.37 9.45
CA SER A 21 -10.26 2.68 9.32
C SER A 21 -8.99 2.83 10.18
N TYR A 22 -8.96 2.23 11.37
CA TYR A 22 -7.76 2.24 12.22
C TYR A 22 -6.60 1.48 11.58
N ASN A 23 -6.87 0.35 10.93
CA ASN A 23 -5.85 -0.39 10.18
C ASN A 23 -5.43 0.35 8.89
N LEU A 24 -6.33 1.11 8.27
CA LEU A 24 -6.04 1.90 7.07
C LEU A 24 -5.23 3.18 7.38
N ALA A 25 -5.45 3.80 8.55
CA ALA A 25 -4.82 5.06 8.95
C ALA A 25 -3.45 4.91 9.62
N VAL A 26 -3.05 3.68 9.98
CA VAL A 26 -1.64 3.39 10.28
C VAL A 26 -0.94 3.27 8.94
N GLY A 27 -0.67 4.42 8.31
CA GLY A 27 0.16 4.50 7.12
C GLY A 27 1.45 3.72 7.36
N GLN A 28 1.83 2.87 6.41
CA GLN A 28 3.02 2.04 6.57
C GLN A 28 4.21 2.94 6.90
N PRO A 29 4.99 2.64 7.95
CA PRO A 29 6.14 3.45 8.29
C PRO A 29 7.12 3.45 7.10
N LEU A 30 7.53 4.64 6.69
CA LEU A 30 8.56 4.83 5.67
C LEU A 30 9.81 4.04 6.07
N VAL A 31 10.40 3.27 5.15
CA VAL A 31 11.56 2.42 5.45
C VAL A 31 12.78 3.28 5.78
N ASN A 32 13.29 3.17 7.02
CA ASN A 32 14.49 3.90 7.42
C ASN A 32 15.77 3.25 6.87
N VAL A 33 16.16 3.63 5.65
CA VAL A 33 17.32 3.10 4.92
C VAL A 33 18.63 3.20 5.70
N THR A 34 18.74 4.14 6.64
CA THR A 34 19.94 4.35 7.46
C THR A 34 20.18 3.20 8.44
N GLU A 35 19.10 2.57 8.92
CA GLU A 35 19.12 1.46 9.88
C GLU A 35 19.08 0.09 9.21
N LEU A 36 18.86 0.04 7.89
CA LEU A 36 18.94 -1.19 7.11
C LEU A 36 20.39 -1.69 7.08
N ASP A 37 20.52 -3.02 7.16
CA ASP A 37 21.78 -3.66 6.86
C ASP A 37 22.20 -3.42 5.40
N THR A 38 23.44 -3.79 5.07
CA THR A 38 23.98 -3.51 3.73
C THR A 38 23.23 -4.25 2.62
N LEU A 39 22.74 -5.46 2.89
CA LEU A 39 22.05 -6.28 1.90
C LEU A 39 20.64 -5.75 1.64
N ASP A 40 19.93 -5.38 2.69
CA ASP A 40 18.60 -4.79 2.64
C ASP A 40 18.64 -3.40 2.00
N ARG A 41 19.69 -2.61 2.24
CA ARG A 41 19.92 -1.36 1.54
C ARG A 41 20.05 -1.56 0.02
N ILE A 42 20.84 -2.56 -0.41
CA ILE A 42 21.01 -2.87 -1.84
C ILE A 42 19.68 -3.32 -2.45
N ARG A 43 18.89 -4.13 -1.73
CA ARG A 43 17.56 -4.57 -2.17
C ARG A 43 16.60 -3.39 -2.32
N TYR A 44 16.53 -2.52 -1.31
CA TYR A 44 15.70 -1.33 -1.34
C TYR A 44 16.09 -0.38 -2.48
N THR A 45 17.39 -0.16 -2.70
CA THR A 45 17.88 0.64 -3.83
C THR A 45 17.52 0.02 -5.18
N ALA A 46 17.59 -1.32 -5.32
CA ALA A 46 17.19 -1.98 -6.57
C ALA A 46 15.70 -1.79 -6.88
N ILE A 47 14.86 -1.81 -5.84
CA ILE A 47 13.42 -1.50 -5.95
C ILE A 47 13.23 -0.05 -6.41
N GLN A 48 13.88 0.92 -5.76
CA GLN A 48 13.77 2.33 -6.14
C GLN A 48 14.19 2.61 -7.59
N MET A 49 15.32 2.04 -8.02
CA MET A 49 15.80 2.20 -9.40
C MET A 49 14.81 1.65 -10.42
N THR A 50 14.13 0.54 -10.08
CA THR A 50 13.11 -0.04 -10.95
C THR A 50 11.87 0.86 -11.00
N ILE A 51 11.41 1.37 -9.86
CA ILE A 51 10.27 2.30 -9.79
C ILE A 51 10.53 3.57 -10.60
N LEU A 52 11.71 4.17 -10.46
CA LEU A 52 12.10 5.37 -11.22
C LEU A 52 12.04 5.15 -12.74
N SER A 53 12.29 3.92 -13.20
CA SER A 53 12.16 3.59 -14.62
C SER A 53 10.71 3.46 -15.10
N LEU A 54 9.77 3.23 -14.18
CA LEU A 54 8.34 3.01 -14.45
C LEU A 54 7.49 4.27 -14.22
N GLU A 55 8.01 5.29 -13.54
CA GLU A 55 7.30 6.52 -13.19
C GLU A 55 6.65 7.21 -14.39
N SER A 56 7.26 7.11 -15.57
CA SER A 56 6.70 7.68 -16.81
C SER A 56 5.57 6.85 -17.44
N GLU A 57 5.39 5.61 -17.02
CA GLU A 57 4.44 4.67 -17.64
C GLU A 57 3.04 4.75 -17.02
N GLN A 58 2.92 5.11 -15.74
CA GLN A 58 1.64 5.09 -15.04
C GLN A 58 1.50 6.23 -14.01
N PRO A 59 0.53 7.14 -14.18
CA PRO A 59 0.26 8.17 -13.19
C PRO A 59 -0.27 7.54 -11.89
N THR A 60 0.31 7.93 -10.76
CA THR A 60 -0.06 7.48 -9.42
C THR A 60 -0.06 8.66 -8.45
N ASN A 61 -0.90 8.58 -7.43
CA ASN A 61 -0.95 9.58 -6.35
C ASN A 61 0.03 9.28 -5.21
N MET A 62 0.71 8.12 -5.26
CA MET A 62 1.72 7.72 -4.29
C MET A 62 3.11 8.18 -4.74
N SER A 63 3.95 8.58 -3.79
CA SER A 63 5.35 8.85 -4.06
C SER A 63 6.13 7.55 -4.33
N ASN A 64 7.24 7.67 -5.07
CA ASN A 64 8.12 6.53 -5.35
C ASN A 64 8.66 5.87 -4.05
N ASP A 65 8.87 6.66 -2.99
CA ASP A 65 9.33 6.14 -1.69
C ASP A 65 8.25 5.32 -0.98
N GLU A 66 6.98 5.73 -1.06
CA GLU A 66 5.85 4.97 -0.51
C GLU A 66 5.69 3.64 -1.24
N ILE A 67 5.76 3.66 -2.57
CA ILE A 67 5.65 2.44 -3.37
C ILE A 67 6.86 1.52 -3.12
N ALA A 68 8.06 2.08 -3.00
CA ALA A 68 9.26 1.31 -2.67
C ALA A 68 9.16 0.65 -1.30
N ALA A 69 8.65 1.36 -0.31
CA ALA A 69 8.41 0.84 1.03
C ALA A 69 7.42 -0.33 1.02
N GLU A 70 6.33 -0.21 0.27
CA GLU A 70 5.32 -1.26 0.17
C GLU A 70 5.84 -2.52 -0.51
N ILE A 71 6.60 -2.38 -1.60
CA ILE A 71 7.26 -3.51 -2.29
C ILE A 71 8.32 -4.16 -1.38
N TYR A 72 9.09 -3.35 -0.64
CA TYR A 72 10.08 -3.86 0.30
C TYR A 72 9.43 -4.62 1.47
N ASN A 73 8.35 -4.09 2.04
CA ASN A 73 7.57 -4.76 3.08
C ASN A 73 6.97 -6.07 2.56
N TYR A 74 6.46 -6.10 1.32
CA TYR A 74 6.02 -7.33 0.68
C TYR A 74 7.15 -8.37 0.62
N GLN A 75 8.35 -7.98 0.19
CA GLN A 75 9.49 -8.89 0.11
C GLN A 75 9.84 -9.47 1.49
N GLN A 76 9.86 -8.64 2.54
CA GLN A 76 10.19 -9.08 3.90
C GLN A 76 9.14 -10.03 4.50
N ASN A 77 7.85 -9.76 4.26
CA ASN A 77 6.76 -10.59 4.80
C ASN A 77 6.61 -11.94 4.10
N ASN A 78 7.10 -12.09 2.88
CA ASN A 78 7.01 -13.35 2.11
C ASN A 78 8.28 -14.19 2.19
N GLU A 79 9.24 -13.83 3.06
CA GLU A 79 10.55 -14.49 3.23
C GLU A 79 11.24 -14.83 1.89
N THR A 80 10.97 -14.01 0.87
CA THR A 80 11.43 -14.28 -0.48
C THR A 80 12.82 -13.68 -0.65
N ASP A 81 13.64 -14.35 -1.45
CA ASP A 81 14.88 -13.77 -1.94
C ASP A 81 14.61 -12.43 -2.66
N ARG A 82 15.69 -11.74 -3.06
CA ARG A 82 15.59 -10.47 -3.76
C ARG A 82 14.63 -10.59 -4.96
N LEU A 83 13.62 -9.72 -4.99
CA LEU A 83 12.67 -9.65 -6.09
C LEU A 83 13.38 -9.35 -7.42
N THR A 84 12.91 -9.99 -8.48
CA THR A 84 13.31 -9.70 -9.86
C THR A 84 12.64 -8.40 -10.34
N THR A 85 13.19 -7.79 -11.39
CA THR A 85 12.61 -6.60 -12.01
C THR A 85 11.15 -6.81 -12.43
N VAL A 86 10.82 -7.98 -13.00
CA VAL A 86 9.46 -8.31 -13.44
C VAL A 86 8.48 -8.40 -12.26
N GLU A 87 8.91 -8.94 -11.13
CA GLU A 87 8.08 -9.00 -9.92
C GLU A 87 7.88 -7.61 -9.32
N ILE A 88 8.92 -6.77 -9.29
CA ILE A 88 8.82 -5.38 -8.84
C ILE A 88 7.86 -4.58 -9.73
N GLU A 89 7.94 -4.72 -11.06
CA GLU A 89 7.01 -4.10 -11.99
C GLU A 89 5.56 -4.57 -11.79
N SER A 90 5.36 -5.87 -11.55
CA SER A 90 4.04 -6.42 -11.29
C SER A 90 3.45 -5.87 -10.00
N LEU A 91 4.25 -5.75 -8.94
CA LEU A 91 3.83 -5.16 -7.67
C LEU A 91 3.56 -3.66 -7.83
N TYR A 92 4.44 -2.93 -8.55
CA TYR A 92 4.24 -1.51 -8.88
C TYR A 92 2.88 -1.31 -9.55
N ARG A 93 2.58 -2.05 -10.63
CA ARG A 93 1.29 -1.97 -11.33
C ARG A 93 0.12 -2.35 -10.42
N ASN A 94 0.28 -3.31 -9.51
CA ASN A 94 -0.80 -3.70 -8.60
C ASN A 94 -1.13 -2.57 -7.61
N ILE A 95 -0.09 -1.96 -7.02
CA ILE A 95 -0.19 -0.84 -6.08
C ILE A 95 -0.82 0.37 -6.79
N THR A 96 -0.27 0.77 -7.94
CA THR A 96 -0.71 1.98 -8.65
C THR A 96 -2.07 1.84 -9.34
N ASN A 97 -2.45 0.65 -9.85
CA ASN A 97 -3.80 0.40 -10.37
C ASN A 97 -4.85 0.34 -9.25
N GLY A 98 -4.49 -0.18 -8.07
CA GLY A 98 -5.36 -0.19 -6.90
C GLY A 98 -5.71 1.23 -6.43
N SER A 99 -4.74 2.15 -6.46
CA SER A 99 -4.93 3.56 -6.09
C SER A 99 -5.80 4.37 -7.08
N GLN A 100 -5.93 3.92 -8.33
CA GLN A 100 -6.70 4.63 -9.36
C GLN A 100 -8.22 4.53 -9.14
N VAL A 101 -8.69 3.46 -8.50
CA VAL A 101 -10.13 3.24 -8.23
C VAL A 101 -10.67 4.19 -7.14
N GLU A 102 -9.83 4.63 -6.21
CA GLU A 102 -10.24 5.57 -5.15
C GLU A 102 -10.26 7.04 -5.63
N ALA A 103 -9.37 7.42 -6.55
CA ALA A 103 -9.32 8.79 -7.08
C ALA A 103 -10.52 9.11 -7.98
N SER A 104 -11.01 8.14 -8.77
CA SER A 104 -12.17 8.34 -9.65
C SER A 104 -13.51 8.36 -8.92
N GLN A 105 -13.57 7.99 -7.64
CA GLN A 105 -14.82 8.02 -6.85
C GLN A 105 -15.04 9.33 -6.07
N LEU A 106 -14.06 10.25 -6.07
CA LEU A 106 -14.17 11.57 -5.42
C LEU A 106 -14.62 12.69 -6.37
N GLU A 107 -14.63 12.47 -7.69
CA GLU A 107 -15.08 13.46 -8.69
C GLU A 107 -16.55 13.28 -9.12
N GLU A 108 -17.27 12.26 -8.65
CA GLU A 108 -18.69 12.02 -8.95
C GLU A 108 -19.63 12.21 -7.74
N GLN A 109 -19.46 13.31 -6.99
CA GLN A 109 -20.55 13.82 -6.14
C GLN A 109 -21.02 15.19 -6.66
N PRO A 110 -22.25 15.29 -7.21
CA PRO A 110 -22.86 16.59 -7.54
C PRO A 110 -23.25 17.39 -6.31
#